data_AF-A0A7C7H7F2-F1
#
_entry.id   AF-A0A7C7H7F2-F1
#
_cell.length_a   1.000
_cell.length_b   1.000
_cell.length_c   1.000
_cell.angle_alpha   90.00
_cell.angle_beta   90.00
_cell.angle_gamma   90.00
#
_symmetry.space_group_name_H-M   'P 1'
#
loop_
_entity.id
_entity.type
_entity.pdbx_description
1 polymer ?
#
loop_
_entity_poly.entity_id
_entity_poly.type
_entity_poly.pdbx_seq_one_letter_code
_entity_poly.pdbx_strand_id
1 'polypeptide(L)'
;MTVWLALLGGFSVLVIEILGVHILSPWFGSSTIIWSQQIAIILLAMALGAWFGGNIARSKSDLHSKLSWALGIAASFLILLAFGVDYFASRILPSNLSLDQVAGLFQMGSFASAVIFFAPPVFFLSWVTPILVEIRVKEGSNAGQASGRLGAIATAGSLLGIYFSTFVAIPTLGVRASIVVVAILLALSSLLLSRRWSWALALPLLLTPLLQQSPALYANMPEGATLVESVHTPYQKLRVIEFDNDNTAERWLQMNEGLDSYQSLWQESDGDSIVWPGGYYDLFALLPLYFQHQRNQYPSQHNYCVLGFGAGSAVLPIATAEGDNDWHVVGIELDPMVTQLAEQHMPLSPSLTNHVDVYSAVDARAALRFCDDQQDAVIIDAYSRQFEVPLHMATSEFFSEVRTKLSHGGVMCFNL
;
A
#
# COMPACT_ATOMS: atom_id res chain seq x y z
N MET A 1 14.92 1.65 31.54
CA MET A 1 14.61 0.33 30.95
C MET A 1 13.11 0.07 30.79
N THR A 2 12.28 0.03 31.86
CA THR A 2 10.84 -0.28 31.70
C THR A 2 10.08 0.65 30.76
N VAL A 3 10.38 1.96 30.79
CA VAL A 3 9.77 2.96 29.90
C VAL A 3 10.07 2.65 28.44
N TRP A 4 11.35 2.41 28.14
CA TRP A 4 11.80 2.03 26.79
C TRP A 4 11.12 0.77 26.29
N LEU A 5 11.01 -0.27 27.13
CA LEU A 5 10.40 -1.55 26.73
C LEU A 5 8.89 -1.42 26.52
N ALA A 6 8.19 -0.61 27.32
CA ALA A 6 6.77 -0.33 27.10
C ALA A 6 6.56 0.42 25.77
N LEU A 7 7.40 1.44 25.51
CA LEU A 7 7.37 2.21 24.27
C LEU A 7 7.65 1.30 23.06
N LEU A 8 8.72 0.50 23.12
CA LEU A 8 9.10 -0.42 22.06
C LEU A 8 8.03 -1.50 21.83
N GLY A 9 7.42 -2.03 22.89
CA GLY A 9 6.34 -3.01 22.75
C GLY A 9 5.14 -2.45 21.98
N GLY A 10 4.66 -1.27 22.36
CA GLY A 10 3.56 -0.59 21.66
C GLY A 10 3.93 -0.19 20.23
N PHE A 11 5.15 0.31 20.03
CA PHE A 11 5.71 0.66 18.72
C PHE A 11 5.75 -0.56 17.79
N SER A 12 6.34 -1.67 18.24
CA SER A 12 6.48 -2.87 17.43
C SER A 12 5.13 -3.46 17.03
N VAL A 13 4.14 -3.53 17.93
CA VAL A 13 2.82 -4.08 17.60
C VAL A 13 2.17 -3.29 16.45
N LEU A 14 2.20 -1.96 16.50
CA LEU A 14 1.58 -1.15 15.45
C LEU A 14 2.40 -1.09 14.17
N VAL A 15 3.73 -1.17 14.25
CA VAL A 15 4.54 -1.34 13.03
C VAL A 15 4.21 -2.67 12.35
N ILE A 16 4.02 -3.75 13.10
CA ILE A 16 3.61 -5.06 12.55
C ILE A 16 2.22 -4.98 11.91
N GLU A 17 1.27 -4.29 12.53
CA GLU A 17 -0.07 -4.06 11.97
C GLU A 17 0.01 -3.39 10.60
N ILE A 18 0.65 -2.22 10.54
CA ILE A 18 0.71 -1.43 9.31
C ILE A 18 1.51 -2.18 8.22
N LEU A 19 2.71 -2.65 8.54
CA LEU A 19 3.54 -3.37 7.57
C LEU A 19 2.91 -4.69 7.12
N GLY A 20 2.06 -5.29 7.95
CA GLY A 20 1.41 -6.55 7.67
C GLY A 20 0.44 -6.50 6.51
N VAL A 21 -0.30 -5.41 6.36
CA VAL A 21 -1.20 -5.27 5.22
C VAL A 21 -0.39 -5.07 3.93
N HIS A 22 0.72 -4.33 3.99
CA HIS A 22 1.56 -4.09 2.81
C HIS A 22 2.40 -5.31 2.38
N ILE A 23 2.76 -6.22 3.29
CA ILE A 23 3.43 -7.47 2.89
C ILE A 23 2.44 -8.50 2.32
N LEU A 24 1.16 -8.43 2.71
CA LEU A 24 0.10 -9.30 2.17
C LEU A 24 -0.44 -8.81 0.83
N SER A 25 -0.43 -7.49 0.58
CA SER A 25 -1.07 -6.89 -0.59
C SER A 25 -0.61 -7.42 -1.95
N PRO A 26 0.68 -7.77 -2.20
CA PRO A 26 1.09 -8.29 -3.51
C PRO A 26 0.51 -9.67 -3.83
N TRP A 27 0.07 -10.42 -2.81
CA TRP A 27 -0.40 -11.78 -2.97
C TRP A 27 -1.91 -11.90 -2.89
N PHE A 28 -2.49 -11.26 -1.87
CA PHE A 28 -3.90 -11.41 -1.54
C PHE A 28 -4.71 -10.14 -1.85
N GLY A 29 -4.04 -9.04 -2.21
CA GLY A 29 -4.66 -7.75 -2.44
C GLY A 29 -4.89 -6.92 -1.19
N SER A 30 -5.48 -5.74 -1.39
CA SER A 30 -5.61 -4.70 -0.35
C SER A 30 -7.06 -4.41 0.09
N SER A 31 -7.98 -5.35 -0.15
CA SER A 31 -9.42 -5.20 0.11
C SER A 31 -9.79 -4.89 1.57
N THR A 32 -10.95 -4.26 1.80
CA THR A 32 -11.47 -4.00 3.17
C THR A 32 -11.54 -5.28 4.01
N ILE A 33 -11.86 -6.40 3.38
CA ILE A 33 -12.02 -7.70 4.04
C ILE A 33 -10.68 -8.15 4.62
N ILE A 34 -9.60 -8.06 3.83
CA ILE A 34 -8.24 -8.45 4.24
C ILE A 34 -7.74 -7.55 5.38
N TRP A 35 -7.92 -6.24 5.26
CA TRP A 35 -7.61 -5.30 6.33
C TRP A 35 -8.37 -5.63 7.62
N SER A 36 -9.67 -5.92 7.52
CA SER A 36 -10.51 -6.24 8.68
C SER A 36 -10.07 -7.55 9.36
N GLN A 37 -9.69 -8.56 8.57
CA GLN A 37 -9.16 -9.83 9.09
C GLN A 37 -7.84 -9.61 9.84
N GLN A 38 -6.94 -8.81 9.27
CA GLN A 38 -5.65 -8.51 9.88
C GLN A 38 -5.82 -7.83 11.25
N ILE A 39 -6.62 -6.75 11.30
CA ILE A 39 -6.93 -6.03 12.54
C ILE A 39 -7.54 -6.99 13.57
N ALA A 40 -8.52 -7.80 13.16
CA ALA A 40 -9.20 -8.73 14.06
C ALA A 40 -8.23 -9.75 14.68
N ILE A 41 -7.31 -10.30 13.88
CA ILE A 41 -6.33 -11.29 14.33
C ILE A 41 -5.29 -10.65 15.25
N ILE A 42 -4.80 -9.45 14.93
CA ILE A 42 -3.85 -8.74 15.78
C ILE A 42 -4.50 -8.37 17.11
N LEU A 43 -5.73 -7.83 17.11
CA LEU A 43 -6.47 -7.55 18.35
C LEU A 43 -6.71 -8.81 19.19
N LEU A 44 -7.07 -9.93 18.55
CA LEU A 44 -7.23 -11.21 19.24
C LEU A 44 -5.91 -11.69 19.85
N ALA A 45 -4.82 -11.63 19.09
CA ALA A 45 -3.48 -11.98 19.56
C ALA A 45 -3.04 -11.07 20.72
N MET A 46 -3.36 -9.77 20.67
CA MET A 46 -3.10 -8.83 21.75
C MET A 46 -3.89 -9.19 23.00
N ALA A 47 -5.19 -9.46 22.87
CA ALA A 47 -6.05 -9.82 24.00
C ALA A 47 -5.59 -11.10 24.69
N LEU A 48 -5.34 -12.16 23.90
CA LEU A 48 -4.83 -13.43 24.41
C LEU A 48 -3.43 -13.25 25.01
N GLY A 49 -2.55 -12.54 24.32
CA GLY A 49 -1.19 -12.27 24.79
C GLY A 49 -1.16 -11.52 26.12
N ALA A 50 -1.95 -10.46 26.27
CA ALA A 50 -2.05 -9.72 27.51
C ALA A 50 -2.59 -10.59 28.66
N TRP A 51 -3.61 -11.41 28.40
CA TRP A 51 -4.16 -12.33 29.39
C TRP A 51 -3.13 -13.40 29.84
N PHE A 52 -2.47 -14.06 28.89
CA PHE A 52 -1.42 -15.04 29.19
C PHE A 52 -0.20 -14.40 29.86
N GLY A 53 0.22 -13.22 29.40
CA GLY A 53 1.30 -12.43 29.98
C GLY A 53 1.04 -12.07 31.44
N GLY A 54 -0.20 -11.68 31.77
CA GLY A 54 -0.62 -11.45 33.16
C GLY A 54 -0.56 -12.71 34.03
N ASN A 55 -0.91 -13.87 33.47
CA ASN A 55 -0.77 -15.16 34.17
C ASN A 55 0.69 -15.50 34.44
N ILE A 56 1.56 -15.26 33.46
CA ILE A 56 3.00 -15.51 33.54
C ILE A 56 3.68 -14.55 34.53
N ALA A 57 3.22 -13.30 34.60
CA ALA A 57 3.72 -12.29 35.54
C ALA A 57 3.56 -12.71 37.01
N ARG A 58 2.49 -13.47 37.34
CA ARG A 58 2.22 -13.96 38.70
C ARG A 58 3.25 -14.99 39.23
N SER A 59 4.04 -15.62 38.36
CA SER A 59 4.99 -16.66 38.78
C SER A 59 6.23 -16.08 39.47
N LYS A 60 6.77 -16.79 40.48
CA LYS A 60 7.97 -16.41 41.27
C LYS A 60 9.28 -16.38 40.46
N SER A 61 9.26 -16.81 39.20
CA SER A 61 10.44 -16.84 38.33
C SER A 61 10.85 -15.46 37.84
N ASP A 62 12.12 -15.33 37.45
CA ASP A 62 12.74 -14.08 36.99
C ASP A 62 11.96 -13.45 35.82
N LEU A 63 11.32 -12.30 36.12
CA LEU A 63 10.50 -11.56 35.16
C LEU A 63 11.33 -10.94 34.04
N HIS A 64 12.59 -10.58 34.29
CA HIS A 64 13.48 -10.05 33.25
C HIS A 64 13.82 -11.11 32.21
N SER A 65 14.06 -12.34 32.66
CA SER A 65 14.29 -13.49 31.78
C SER A 65 13.07 -13.81 30.90
N LYS A 66 11.86 -13.77 31.47
CA LYS A 66 10.62 -13.95 30.68
C LYS A 66 10.42 -12.85 29.64
N LEU A 67 10.72 -11.61 30.02
CA LEU A 67 10.63 -10.48 29.10
C LEU A 67 11.67 -10.59 27.97
N SER A 68 12.89 -11.00 28.30
CA SER A 68 13.93 -11.33 27.32
C SER A 68 13.45 -12.40 26.34
N TRP A 69 12.85 -13.49 26.83
CA TRP A 69 12.29 -14.54 25.99
C TRP A 69 11.17 -14.05 25.09
N ALA A 70 10.20 -13.28 25.61
CA ALA A 70 9.09 -12.74 24.82
C ALA A 70 9.59 -11.87 23.65
N LEU A 71 10.54 -10.96 23.93
CA LEU A 71 11.14 -10.10 22.91
C LEU A 71 11.98 -10.90 21.90
N GLY A 72 12.74 -11.89 22.36
CA GLY A 72 13.57 -12.73 21.50
C GLY A 72 12.74 -13.61 20.57
N ILE A 73 11.68 -14.23 21.09
CA ILE A 73 10.74 -15.04 20.31
C ILE A 73 10.02 -14.15 19.30
N ALA A 74 9.52 -12.98 19.72
CA ALA A 74 8.89 -12.02 18.80
C ALA A 74 9.86 -11.63 17.66
N ALA A 75 11.11 -11.30 17.98
CA ALA A 75 12.14 -10.99 16.97
C ALA A 75 12.36 -12.14 15.98
N SER A 76 12.45 -13.38 16.46
CA SER A 76 12.57 -14.57 15.59
C SER A 76 11.36 -14.74 14.68
N PHE A 77 10.15 -14.55 15.20
CA PHE A 77 8.92 -14.60 14.39
C PHE A 77 8.84 -13.47 13.37
N LEU A 78 9.40 -12.28 13.65
CA LEU A 78 9.46 -11.21 12.65
C LEU A 78 10.37 -11.56 11.47
N ILE A 79 11.44 -12.31 11.69
CA ILE A 79 12.27 -12.83 10.58
C ILE A 79 11.50 -13.87 9.78
N LEU A 80 10.80 -14.78 10.47
CA LEU A 80 9.92 -15.73 9.80
C LEU A 80 8.82 -15.02 9.02
N LEU A 81 8.26 -13.92 9.52
CA LEU A 81 7.27 -13.10 8.82
C LEU A 81 7.88 -12.43 7.58
N ALA A 82 9.06 -11.82 7.70
CA ALA A 82 9.71 -11.07 6.63
C ALA A 82 10.03 -11.91 5.38
N PHE A 83 10.17 -13.23 5.54
CA PHE A 83 10.42 -14.17 4.44
C PHE A 83 9.27 -15.15 4.19
N GLY A 84 8.69 -15.67 5.26
CA GLY A 84 7.77 -16.80 5.23
C GLY A 84 6.42 -16.50 4.61
N VAL A 85 5.93 -15.25 4.71
CA VAL A 85 4.65 -14.86 4.08
C VAL A 85 4.73 -15.04 2.56
N ASP A 86 5.78 -14.50 1.94
CA ASP A 86 5.94 -14.55 0.47
C ASP A 86 6.09 -15.97 -0.04
N TYR A 87 6.87 -16.80 0.66
CA TYR A 87 7.07 -18.19 0.28
C TYR A 87 5.83 -19.07 0.55
N PHE A 88 5.08 -18.77 1.60
CA PHE A 88 3.83 -19.45 1.90
C PHE A 88 2.77 -19.10 0.84
N ALA A 89 2.61 -17.83 0.53
CA ALA A 89 1.66 -17.35 -0.46
C ALA A 89 1.97 -17.91 -1.85
N SER A 90 3.23 -17.91 -2.28
CA SER A 90 3.66 -18.45 -3.58
C SER A 90 3.41 -19.95 -3.75
N ARG A 91 3.19 -20.69 -2.66
CA ARG A 91 2.91 -22.13 -2.68
C ARG A 91 1.42 -22.46 -2.63
N ILE A 92 0.62 -21.54 -2.12
CA ILE A 92 -0.83 -21.71 -1.94
C ILE A 92 -1.60 -21.14 -3.11
N LEU A 93 -1.11 -20.05 -3.71
CA LEU A 93 -1.74 -19.42 -4.86
C LEU A 93 -1.25 -20.10 -6.15
N PRO A 94 -2.14 -20.76 -6.93
CA PRO A 94 -1.82 -21.25 -8.27
C PRO A 94 -1.47 -20.09 -9.20
N SER A 95 -0.63 -20.35 -10.22
CA SER A 95 -0.23 -19.34 -11.20
C SER A 95 -1.36 -18.93 -12.17
N ASN A 96 -2.44 -19.72 -12.29
CA ASN A 96 -3.46 -19.56 -13.33
C ASN A 96 -4.87 -19.58 -12.72
N LEU A 97 -5.20 -18.60 -11.87
CA LEU A 97 -6.51 -18.53 -11.22
C LEU A 97 -7.56 -17.87 -12.11
N SER A 98 -8.75 -18.46 -12.22
CA SER A 98 -9.94 -17.77 -12.75
C SER A 98 -10.55 -16.85 -11.68
N LEU A 99 -11.07 -15.69 -12.08
CA LEU A 99 -11.65 -14.65 -11.19
C LEU A 99 -12.59 -15.21 -10.10
N ASP A 100 -13.41 -16.21 -10.42
CA ASP A 100 -14.36 -16.82 -9.48
C ASP A 100 -13.68 -17.65 -8.36
N GLN A 101 -12.49 -18.20 -8.60
CA GLN A 101 -11.72 -18.99 -7.63
C GLN A 101 -10.78 -18.13 -6.79
N VAL A 102 -10.40 -16.94 -7.29
CA VAL A 102 -9.48 -16.00 -6.64
C VAL A 102 -10.04 -15.52 -5.30
N ALA A 103 -11.29 -15.08 -5.26
CA ALA A 103 -11.84 -14.37 -4.10
C ALA A 103 -11.82 -15.21 -2.81
N GLY A 104 -12.19 -16.49 -2.88
CA GLY A 104 -12.19 -17.39 -1.72
C GLY A 104 -10.79 -17.77 -1.25
N LEU A 105 -9.90 -18.12 -2.19
CA LEU A 105 -8.51 -18.48 -1.89
C LEU A 105 -7.73 -17.30 -1.30
N PHE A 106 -8.00 -16.08 -1.77
CA PHE A 106 -7.32 -14.88 -1.29
C PHE A 106 -7.68 -14.56 0.16
N GLN A 107 -8.98 -14.62 0.48
CA GLN A 107 -9.46 -14.41 1.85
C GLN A 107 -8.95 -15.49 2.80
N MET A 108 -8.99 -16.77 2.40
CA MET A 108 -8.50 -17.87 3.23
C MET A 108 -6.98 -17.84 3.39
N GLY A 109 -6.26 -17.53 2.32
CA GLY A 109 -4.80 -17.40 2.31
C GLY A 109 -4.34 -16.25 3.19
N SER A 110 -4.95 -15.06 3.05
CA SER A 110 -4.68 -13.90 3.89
C SER A 110 -4.97 -14.18 5.37
N PHE A 111 -6.14 -14.76 5.67
CA PHE A 111 -6.49 -15.17 7.04
C PHE A 111 -5.46 -16.16 7.62
N ALA A 112 -5.06 -17.18 6.85
CA ALA A 112 -4.06 -18.15 7.29
C ALA A 112 -2.69 -17.48 7.53
N SER A 113 -2.27 -16.59 6.63
CA SER A 113 -1.02 -15.82 6.80
C SER A 113 -1.07 -14.94 8.04
N ALA A 114 -2.16 -14.23 8.28
CA ALA A 114 -2.39 -13.42 9.48
C ALA A 114 -2.26 -14.25 10.77
N VAL A 115 -2.89 -15.43 10.83
CA VAL A 115 -2.81 -16.33 11.99
C VAL A 115 -1.39 -16.90 12.18
N ILE A 116 -0.73 -17.34 11.10
CA ILE A 116 0.55 -18.06 11.19
C ILE A 116 1.71 -17.10 11.47
N PHE A 117 1.74 -15.93 10.83
CA PHE A 117 2.90 -15.04 10.84
C PHE A 117 2.73 -13.83 11.75
N PHE A 118 1.53 -13.28 11.90
CA PHE A 118 1.31 -12.02 12.64
C PHE A 118 0.83 -12.23 14.07
N ALA A 119 -0.05 -13.20 14.29
CA ALA A 119 -0.56 -13.47 15.63
C ALA A 119 0.56 -13.86 16.63
N PRO A 120 1.55 -14.73 16.30
CA PRO A 120 2.56 -15.12 17.27
C PRO A 120 3.45 -13.96 17.79
N PRO A 121 4.10 -13.12 16.94
CA PRO A 121 4.93 -12.05 17.46
C PRO A 121 4.12 -11.04 18.27
N VAL A 122 2.90 -10.70 17.84
CA VAL A 122 2.00 -9.78 18.57
C VAL A 122 1.57 -10.37 19.93
N PHE A 123 1.26 -11.67 19.96
CA PHE A 123 0.90 -12.37 21.19
C PHE A 123 2.02 -12.27 22.24
N PHE A 124 3.28 -12.53 21.85
CA PHE A 124 4.42 -12.40 22.77
C PHE A 124 4.75 -10.95 23.13
N LEU A 125 4.65 -10.01 22.18
CA LEU A 125 4.81 -8.58 22.48
C LEU A 125 3.78 -8.08 23.48
N SER A 126 2.57 -8.65 23.47
CA SER A 126 1.50 -8.28 24.40
C SER A 126 1.72 -8.81 25.82
N TRP A 127 2.74 -9.64 26.05
CA TRP A 127 3.18 -10.01 27.40
C TRP A 127 3.96 -8.89 28.08
N VAL A 128 4.55 -7.97 27.31
CA VAL A 128 5.46 -6.92 27.80
C VAL A 128 4.77 -6.07 28.86
N THR A 129 3.58 -5.54 28.58
CA THR A 129 2.89 -4.61 29.48
C THR A 129 2.52 -5.26 30.83
N PRO A 130 1.83 -6.43 30.88
CA PRO A 130 1.53 -7.09 32.17
C PRO A 130 2.78 -7.42 32.99
N ILE A 131 3.86 -7.90 32.35
CA ILE A 131 5.11 -8.21 33.04
C ILE A 131 5.76 -6.96 33.62
N LEU A 132 5.80 -5.85 32.85
CA LEU A 132 6.34 -4.58 33.32
C LEU A 132 5.51 -3.98 34.48
N VAL A 133 4.18 -4.13 34.44
CA VAL A 133 3.31 -3.72 35.55
C VAL A 133 3.68 -4.47 36.83
N GLU A 134 3.82 -5.79 36.76
CA GLU A 134 4.19 -6.62 37.91
C GLU A 134 5.59 -6.27 38.46
N ILE A 135 6.56 -5.99 37.59
CA ILE A 135 7.89 -5.51 38.01
C ILE A 135 7.75 -4.21 38.80
N ARG A 136 6.97 -3.25 38.30
CA ARG A 136 6.75 -1.96 38.99
C ARG A 136 6.00 -2.09 40.31
N VAL A 137 5.06 -3.01 40.39
CA VAL A 137 4.34 -3.31 41.65
C VAL A 137 5.30 -3.91 42.68
N LYS A 138 6.17 -4.84 42.29
CA LYS A 138 7.22 -5.40 43.15
C LYS A 138 8.24 -4.36 43.61
N GLU A 139 8.48 -3.32 42.81
CA GLU A 139 9.30 -2.15 43.17
C GLU A 139 8.57 -1.13 44.07
N GLY A 140 7.31 -1.39 44.47
CA GLY A 140 6.54 -0.55 45.40
C GLY A 140 5.53 0.40 44.75
N SER A 141 5.31 0.32 43.44
CA SER A 141 4.28 1.14 42.77
C SER A 141 2.87 0.59 43.02
N ASN A 142 1.86 1.46 43.05
CA ASN A 142 0.46 1.03 43.03
C ASN A 142 0.11 0.42 41.66
N ALA A 143 -0.62 -0.70 41.65
CA ALA A 143 -0.98 -1.43 40.42
C ALA A 143 -1.74 -0.57 39.39
N GLY A 144 -2.68 0.27 39.84
CA GLY A 144 -3.41 1.18 38.97
C GLY A 144 -2.50 2.23 38.33
N GLN A 145 -1.58 2.81 39.12
CA GLN A 145 -0.62 3.80 38.64
C GLN A 145 0.41 3.18 37.67
N ALA A 146 0.92 2.00 37.98
CA ALA A 146 1.85 1.26 37.12
C ALA A 146 1.19 0.90 35.78
N SER A 147 -0.03 0.35 35.82
CA SER A 147 -0.82 0.01 34.63
C SER A 147 -1.11 1.25 33.77
N GLY A 148 -1.64 2.32 34.38
CA GLY A 148 -1.95 3.55 33.65
C GLY A 148 -0.72 4.21 33.01
N ARG A 149 0.40 4.30 33.73
CA ARG A 149 1.64 4.91 33.21
C ARG A 149 2.25 4.09 32.08
N LEU A 150 2.35 2.76 32.25
CA LEU A 150 2.90 1.88 31.22
C LEU A 150 1.98 1.80 30.00
N GLY A 151 0.66 1.79 30.21
CA GLY A 151 -0.34 1.86 29.15
C GLY A 151 -0.18 3.14 28.32
N ALA A 152 -0.11 4.31 28.96
CA ALA A 152 0.10 5.58 28.25
C ALA A 152 1.41 5.61 27.43
N ILE A 153 2.50 5.08 28.00
CA ILE A 153 3.80 4.99 27.29
C ILE A 153 3.71 4.03 26.10
N ALA A 154 3.05 2.87 26.26
CA ALA A 154 2.86 1.92 25.18
C ALA A 154 2.00 2.52 24.07
N THR A 155 0.91 3.22 24.40
CA THR A 155 0.08 3.93 23.41
C THR A 155 0.85 5.03 22.69
N ALA A 156 1.70 5.79 23.38
CA ALA A 156 2.59 6.76 22.74
C ALA A 156 3.58 6.06 21.79
N GLY A 157 4.13 4.91 22.19
CA GLY A 157 4.95 4.06 21.32
C GLY A 157 4.19 3.59 20.09
N SER A 158 2.95 3.14 20.24
CA SER A 158 2.06 2.74 19.14
C SER A 158 1.82 3.88 18.15
N LEU A 159 1.56 5.09 18.64
CA LEU A 159 1.42 6.29 17.81
C LEU A 159 2.70 6.58 17.01
N LEU A 160 3.86 6.52 17.68
CA LEU A 160 5.17 6.66 17.00
C LEU A 160 5.39 5.55 15.97
N GLY A 161 4.92 4.34 16.25
CA GLY A 161 4.99 3.19 15.35
C GLY A 161 4.25 3.44 14.05
N ILE A 162 3.02 3.96 14.14
CA ILE A 162 2.18 4.29 12.97
C ILE A 162 2.85 5.38 12.12
N TYR A 163 3.27 6.49 12.73
CA TYR A 163 3.92 7.57 11.99
C TYR A 163 5.24 7.11 11.37
N PHE A 164 6.03 6.34 12.11
CA PHE A 164 7.28 5.79 11.62
C PHE A 164 7.05 4.85 10.43
N SER A 165 6.13 3.89 10.53
CA SER A 165 5.92 2.92 9.46
C SER A 165 5.43 3.59 8.18
N THR A 166 4.40 4.43 8.26
CA THR A 166 3.76 5.05 7.10
C THR A 166 4.63 6.12 6.43
N PHE A 167 5.22 7.03 7.20
CA PHE A 167 5.90 8.20 6.63
C PHE A 167 7.41 8.04 6.46
N VAL A 168 8.03 7.09 7.16
CA VAL A 168 9.50 6.91 7.13
C VAL A 168 9.88 5.52 6.63
N ALA A 169 9.39 4.47 7.27
CA ALA A 169 9.89 3.12 7.08
C ALA A 169 9.53 2.55 5.70
N ILE A 170 8.25 2.63 5.31
CA ILE A 170 7.81 2.15 3.98
C ILE A 170 8.49 2.92 2.85
N PRO A 171 8.49 4.27 2.81
CA PRO A 171 9.07 5.00 1.67
C PRO A 171 10.59 4.89 1.55
N THR A 172 11.32 4.76 2.67
CA THR A 172 12.80 4.80 2.64
C THR A 172 13.46 3.42 2.70
N LEU A 173 12.90 2.49 3.48
CA LEU A 173 13.47 1.16 3.69
C LEU A 173 12.68 0.07 2.95
N GLY A 174 11.41 0.34 2.64
CA GLY A 174 10.47 -0.69 2.20
C GLY A 174 10.01 -1.58 3.37
N VAL A 175 9.03 -2.43 3.07
CA VAL A 175 8.31 -3.23 4.10
C VAL A 175 9.22 -4.25 4.78
N ARG A 176 9.95 -5.06 4.02
CA ARG A 176 10.81 -6.14 4.55
C ARG A 176 11.94 -5.60 5.42
N ALA A 177 12.65 -4.57 4.99
CA ALA A 177 13.74 -3.99 5.78
C ALA A 177 13.23 -3.32 7.06
N SER A 178 12.05 -2.71 7.01
CA SER A 178 11.39 -2.15 8.20
C SER A 178 11.10 -3.24 9.25
N ILE A 179 10.59 -4.41 8.83
CA ILE A 179 10.38 -5.56 9.73
C ILE A 179 11.70 -6.01 10.35
N VAL A 180 12.76 -6.13 9.55
CA VAL A 180 14.10 -6.53 10.02
C VAL A 180 14.66 -5.54 11.04
N VAL A 181 14.49 -4.23 10.82
CA VAL A 181 14.91 -3.20 11.79
C VAL A 181 14.19 -3.38 13.12
N VAL A 182 12.87 -3.59 13.11
CA VAL A 182 12.11 -3.84 14.35
C VAL A 182 12.55 -5.15 15.02
N ALA A 183 12.80 -6.20 14.24
CA ALA A 183 13.32 -7.47 14.76
C ALA A 183 14.67 -7.29 15.45
N ILE A 184 15.58 -6.49 14.88
CA ILE A 184 16.88 -6.17 15.48
C ILE A 184 16.69 -5.39 16.80
N LEU A 185 15.82 -4.36 16.83
CA LEU A 185 15.56 -3.58 18.05
C LEU A 185 15.01 -4.46 19.19
N LEU A 186 14.12 -5.40 18.86
CA LEU A 186 13.58 -6.37 19.81
C LEU A 186 14.64 -7.37 20.27
N ALA A 187 15.47 -7.89 19.36
CA ALA A 187 16.55 -8.81 19.67
C ALA A 187 17.62 -8.17 20.56
N LEU A 188 18.02 -6.93 20.28
CA LEU A 188 18.95 -6.17 21.13
C LEU A 188 18.36 -5.94 22.53
N SER A 189 17.07 -5.58 22.61
CA SER A 189 16.38 -5.42 23.88
C SER A 189 16.27 -6.75 24.65
N SER A 190 16.09 -7.87 23.95
CA SER A 190 16.13 -9.22 24.52
C SER A 190 17.49 -9.55 25.10
N LEU A 191 18.58 -9.26 24.38
CA LEU A 191 19.96 -9.53 24.81
C LEU A 191 20.35 -8.70 26.03
N LEU A 192 19.97 -7.42 26.06
CA LEU A 192 20.22 -6.54 27.21
C LEU A 192 19.57 -7.02 28.51
N LEU A 193 18.45 -7.76 28.40
CA LEU A 193 17.76 -8.37 29.54
C LEU A 193 18.26 -9.78 29.86
N SER A 194 18.93 -10.44 28.91
CA SER A 194 19.41 -11.82 29.05
C SER A 194 20.76 -11.86 29.77
N ARG A 195 20.99 -12.93 30.55
CA ARG A 195 22.33 -13.27 31.06
C ARG A 195 23.14 -14.10 30.07
N ARG A 196 22.57 -14.49 28.92
CA ARG A 196 23.18 -15.40 27.94
C ARG A 196 23.53 -14.67 26.64
N TRP A 197 24.68 -14.00 26.65
CA TRP A 197 25.22 -13.27 25.50
C TRP A 197 25.55 -14.17 24.29
N SER A 198 25.59 -15.49 24.44
CA SER A 198 25.78 -16.43 23.32
C SER A 198 24.71 -16.30 22.24
N TRP A 199 23.52 -15.79 22.56
CA TRP A 199 22.47 -15.52 21.57
C TRP A 199 22.80 -14.34 20.65
N ALA A 200 23.76 -13.49 20.99
CA ALA A 200 24.23 -12.42 20.10
C ALA A 200 24.83 -12.98 18.81
N LEU A 201 25.34 -14.21 18.82
CA LEU A 201 25.81 -14.91 17.62
C LEU A 201 24.71 -15.16 16.58
N ALA A 202 23.44 -15.09 16.97
CA ALA A 202 22.29 -15.22 16.07
C ALA A 202 21.84 -13.88 15.46
N LEU A 203 22.36 -12.73 15.91
CA LEU A 203 21.99 -11.42 15.34
C LEU A 203 22.23 -11.31 13.82
N PRO A 204 23.34 -11.83 13.24
CA PRO A 204 23.55 -11.79 11.80
C PRO A 204 22.45 -12.54 11.01
N LEU A 205 21.83 -13.56 11.61
CA LEU A 205 20.75 -14.31 10.96
C LEU A 205 19.51 -13.45 10.72
N LEU A 206 19.33 -12.38 11.48
CA LEU A 206 18.23 -11.43 11.29
C LEU A 206 18.32 -10.68 9.95
N LEU A 207 19.52 -10.59 9.37
CA LEU A 207 19.75 -9.90 8.09
C LEU A 207 19.48 -10.80 6.87
N THR A 208 19.30 -12.10 7.08
CA THR A 208 19.09 -13.07 5.98
C THR A 208 17.91 -12.74 5.06
N PRO A 209 16.78 -12.17 5.50
CA PRO A 209 15.68 -11.79 4.60
C PRO A 209 16.06 -10.70 3.59
N LEU A 210 17.09 -9.89 3.90
CA LEU A 210 17.58 -8.82 3.01
C LEU A 210 18.53 -9.34 1.93
N LEU A 211 19.11 -10.52 2.13
CA LEU A 211 20.03 -11.15 1.17
C LEU A 211 19.29 -11.93 0.08
N GLN A 212 17.98 -12.13 0.21
CA GLN A 212 17.18 -12.94 -0.71
C GLN A 212 16.16 -12.07 -1.45
N GLN A 213 16.06 -12.26 -2.77
CA GLN A 213 15.01 -11.62 -3.56
C GLN A 213 13.62 -12.07 -3.08
N SER A 214 12.67 -11.14 -3.08
CA SER A 214 11.29 -11.45 -2.69
C SER A 214 10.55 -12.14 -3.82
N PRO A 215 9.94 -13.33 -3.59
CA PRO A 215 8.97 -13.88 -4.53
C PRO A 215 7.81 -12.92 -4.82
N ALA A 216 7.51 -11.99 -3.91
CA ALA A 216 6.44 -11.00 -4.09
C ALA A 216 6.72 -10.02 -5.23
N LEU A 217 7.98 -9.87 -5.68
CA LEU A 217 8.31 -9.07 -6.87
C LEU A 217 7.57 -9.61 -8.11
N TYR A 218 7.43 -10.93 -8.18
CA TYR A 218 6.85 -11.68 -9.29
C TYR A 218 5.45 -12.21 -8.99
N ALA A 219 4.83 -11.77 -7.88
CA ALA A 219 3.48 -12.23 -7.51
C ALA A 219 2.46 -11.85 -8.60
N ASN A 220 1.71 -12.85 -9.08
CA ASN A 220 0.72 -12.73 -10.16
C ASN A 220 1.24 -12.01 -11.41
N MET A 221 2.53 -12.15 -11.73
CA MET A 221 3.10 -11.55 -12.92
C MET A 221 2.58 -12.25 -14.18
N PRO A 222 2.08 -11.53 -15.20
CA PRO A 222 1.62 -12.12 -16.45
C PRO A 222 2.71 -12.92 -17.16
N GLU A 223 2.31 -13.96 -17.89
CA GLU A 223 3.25 -14.76 -18.69
C GLU A 223 3.88 -13.89 -19.79
N GLY A 224 5.19 -14.04 -20.01
CA GLY A 224 5.93 -13.24 -20.99
C GLY A 224 6.36 -11.86 -20.51
N ALA A 225 5.87 -11.38 -19.36
CA ALA A 225 6.28 -10.10 -18.80
C ALA A 225 7.66 -10.17 -18.13
N THR A 226 8.42 -9.09 -18.22
CA THR A 226 9.67 -8.86 -17.48
C THR A 226 9.52 -7.66 -16.54
N LEU A 227 10.20 -7.68 -15.38
CA LEU A 227 10.09 -6.62 -14.38
C LEU A 227 11.11 -5.54 -14.70
N VAL A 228 10.64 -4.32 -14.96
CA VAL A 228 11.49 -3.14 -15.21
C VAL A 228 11.83 -2.46 -13.89
N GLU A 229 10.80 -2.07 -13.13
CA GLU A 229 10.97 -1.39 -11.84
C GLU A 229 9.85 -1.76 -10.86
N SER A 230 10.16 -1.74 -9.56
CA SER A 230 9.20 -2.02 -8.49
C SER A 230 9.46 -1.09 -7.30
N VAL A 231 8.45 -0.31 -6.91
CA VAL A 231 8.53 0.66 -5.81
C VAL A 231 7.37 0.43 -4.82
N HIS A 232 7.62 0.71 -3.54
CA HIS A 232 6.56 0.74 -2.52
C HIS A 232 6.37 2.17 -2.03
N THR A 233 5.14 2.64 -2.06
CA THR A 233 4.73 3.97 -1.60
C THR A 233 3.86 3.82 -0.34
N PRO A 234 3.57 4.92 0.38
CA PRO A 234 2.56 4.88 1.46
C PRO A 234 1.17 4.44 0.98
N TYR A 235 0.88 4.58 -0.31
CA TYR A 235 -0.42 4.28 -0.90
C TYR A 235 -0.50 2.83 -1.39
N GLN A 236 0.52 2.38 -2.11
CA GLN A 236 0.47 1.12 -2.84
C GLN A 236 1.85 0.61 -3.25
N LYS A 237 1.87 -0.64 -3.73
CA LYS A 237 3.04 -1.16 -4.46
C LYS A 237 2.83 -0.91 -5.94
N LEU A 238 3.84 -0.36 -6.61
CA LEU A 238 3.87 -0.08 -8.04
C LEU A 238 4.90 -0.99 -8.73
N ARG A 239 4.56 -1.48 -9.91
CA ARG A 239 5.46 -2.25 -10.77
C ARG A 239 5.31 -1.80 -12.21
N VAL A 240 6.43 -1.48 -12.86
CA VAL A 240 6.48 -1.36 -14.32
C VAL A 240 6.93 -2.72 -14.85
N ILE A 241 6.09 -3.32 -15.68
CA ILE A 241 6.40 -4.57 -16.37
C ILE A 241 6.43 -4.33 -17.87
N GLU A 242 7.24 -5.10 -18.58
CA GLU A 242 7.45 -4.97 -20.02
C GLU A 242 7.19 -6.31 -20.74
N PHE A 243 6.48 -6.23 -21.86
CA PHE A 243 6.28 -7.30 -22.83
C PHE A 243 7.03 -6.94 -24.11
N ASP A 244 7.82 -7.89 -24.60
CA ASP A 244 8.57 -7.74 -25.83
C ASP A 244 7.72 -8.27 -27.00
N ASN A 245 7.25 -7.37 -27.86
CA ASN A 245 6.38 -7.67 -29.00
C ASN A 245 7.12 -7.34 -30.30
N ASP A 246 7.83 -8.32 -30.88
CA ASP A 246 8.48 -8.30 -32.20
C ASP A 246 8.85 -6.89 -32.73
N ASN A 247 9.86 -6.27 -32.10
CA ASN A 247 10.44 -4.92 -32.36
C ASN A 247 9.75 -3.72 -31.66
N THR A 248 8.80 -3.94 -30.75
CA THR A 248 8.21 -2.88 -29.93
C THR A 248 8.06 -3.34 -28.48
N ALA A 249 8.35 -2.45 -27.52
CA ALA A 249 8.10 -2.70 -26.11
C ALA A 249 6.70 -2.22 -25.70
N GLU A 250 5.93 -3.08 -25.02
CA GLU A 250 4.71 -2.71 -24.34
C GLU A 250 4.93 -2.72 -22.83
N ARG A 251 4.60 -1.63 -22.15
CA ARG A 251 4.77 -1.50 -20.70
C ARG A 251 3.44 -1.31 -20.01
N TRP A 252 3.27 -2.00 -18.89
CA TRP A 252 2.12 -1.83 -18.00
C TRP A 252 2.58 -1.29 -16.66
N LEU A 253 1.84 -0.32 -16.13
CA LEU A 253 1.93 0.06 -14.73
C LEU A 253 0.94 -0.78 -13.93
N GLN A 254 1.45 -1.77 -13.21
CA GLN A 254 0.67 -2.60 -12.29
C GLN A 254 0.74 -2.05 -10.86
N MET A 255 -0.36 -2.23 -10.14
CA MET A 255 -0.45 -1.88 -8.72
C MET A 255 -0.66 -3.16 -7.89
N ASN A 256 -0.33 -3.13 -6.60
CA ASN A 256 -0.52 -4.19 -5.58
C ASN A 256 -0.48 -5.65 -6.11
N GLU A 257 -1.61 -6.37 -6.14
CA GLU A 257 -1.67 -7.79 -6.53
C GLU A 257 -1.51 -8.05 -8.02
N GLY A 258 -1.71 -7.06 -8.90
CA GLY A 258 -1.49 -7.18 -10.35
C GLY A 258 -2.40 -8.18 -11.08
N LEU A 259 -3.58 -8.50 -10.55
CA LEU A 259 -4.54 -9.41 -11.18
C LEU A 259 -5.40 -8.66 -12.19
N ASP A 260 -5.22 -8.95 -13.49
CA ASP A 260 -6.00 -8.47 -14.64
C ASP A 260 -6.24 -6.95 -14.76
N SER A 261 -5.68 -6.15 -13.85
CA SER A 261 -5.79 -4.70 -13.81
C SER A 261 -4.40 -4.08 -13.90
N TYR A 262 -4.11 -3.51 -15.06
CA TYR A 262 -3.04 -2.55 -15.26
C TYR A 262 -3.66 -1.15 -15.20
N GLN A 263 -3.05 -0.29 -14.39
CA GLN A 263 -3.56 1.07 -14.19
C GLN A 263 -3.21 1.99 -15.36
N SER A 264 -2.19 1.64 -16.13
CA SER A 264 -1.84 2.32 -17.37
C SER A 264 -1.09 1.38 -18.30
N LEU A 265 -1.24 1.64 -19.60
CA LEU A 265 -0.58 0.94 -20.69
C LEU A 265 0.15 1.96 -21.56
N TRP A 266 1.33 1.58 -22.00
CA TRP A 266 2.16 2.35 -22.92
C TRP A 266 2.77 1.38 -23.93
N GLN A 267 2.85 1.81 -25.18
CA GLN A 267 3.55 1.08 -26.23
C GLN A 267 4.58 2.01 -26.85
N GLU A 268 5.74 1.46 -27.12
CA GLU A 268 6.79 2.14 -27.86
C GLU A 268 6.29 2.50 -29.25
N SER A 269 6.53 3.76 -29.65
CA SER A 269 6.11 4.27 -30.94
C SER A 269 7.23 5.05 -31.62
N ASP A 270 7.24 4.99 -32.96
CA ASP A 270 8.18 5.76 -33.76
C ASP A 270 7.76 7.23 -33.83
N GLY A 271 8.55 8.11 -33.21
CA GLY A 271 8.35 9.56 -33.25
C GLY A 271 7.13 10.02 -32.43
N ASP A 272 6.27 10.84 -33.04
CA ASP A 272 5.04 11.37 -32.42
C ASP A 272 3.80 10.50 -32.72
N SER A 273 4.00 9.26 -33.19
CA SER A 273 2.89 8.36 -33.51
C SER A 273 2.13 7.96 -32.23
N ILE A 274 0.83 8.21 -32.21
CA ILE A 274 -0.03 7.81 -31.08
C ILE A 274 -0.48 6.37 -31.29
N VAL A 275 -0.15 5.50 -30.34
CA VAL A 275 -0.65 4.13 -30.29
C VAL A 275 -1.73 4.03 -29.21
N TRP A 276 -2.85 3.42 -29.56
CA TRP A 276 -4.01 3.37 -28.69
C TRP A 276 -3.81 2.33 -27.59
N PRO A 277 -4.13 2.64 -26.31
CA PRO A 277 -3.92 1.71 -25.21
C PRO A 277 -4.77 0.44 -25.32
N GLY A 278 -5.92 0.49 -26.01
CA GLY A 278 -6.89 -0.59 -26.03
C GLY A 278 -7.82 -0.57 -24.81
N GLY A 279 -8.76 -1.52 -24.77
CA GLY A 279 -9.67 -1.69 -23.64
C GLY A 279 -10.65 -0.52 -23.47
N TYR A 280 -10.87 -0.09 -22.22
CA TYR A 280 -11.81 0.99 -21.93
C TYR A 280 -11.25 2.38 -22.22
N TYR A 281 -9.91 2.55 -22.22
CA TYR A 281 -9.26 3.85 -22.45
C TYR A 281 -9.70 4.45 -23.80
N ASP A 282 -9.82 3.60 -24.83
CA ASP A 282 -10.25 3.97 -26.18
C ASP A 282 -11.61 4.68 -26.21
N LEU A 283 -12.48 4.44 -25.22
CA LEU A 283 -13.78 5.10 -25.11
C LEU A 283 -13.65 6.60 -24.80
N PHE A 284 -12.52 7.05 -24.24
CA PHE A 284 -12.28 8.48 -23.98
C PHE A 284 -12.16 9.30 -25.27
N ALA A 285 -11.86 8.68 -26.41
CA ALA A 285 -11.91 9.32 -27.73
C ALA A 285 -13.33 9.80 -28.12
N LEU A 286 -14.38 9.31 -27.44
CA LEU A 286 -15.76 9.73 -27.71
C LEU A 286 -16.12 11.05 -27.04
N LEU A 287 -15.34 11.52 -26.05
CA LEU A 287 -15.66 12.72 -25.27
C LEU A 287 -15.81 13.97 -26.13
N PRO A 288 -14.88 14.29 -27.07
CA PRO A 288 -15.06 15.41 -27.99
C PRO A 288 -16.38 15.36 -28.75
N LEU A 289 -16.76 14.18 -29.25
CA LEU A 289 -17.98 14.00 -30.03
C LEU A 289 -19.24 14.32 -29.22
N TYR A 290 -19.27 13.94 -27.94
CA TYR A 290 -20.44 14.17 -27.10
C TYR A 290 -20.67 15.65 -26.79
N PHE A 291 -19.64 16.38 -26.33
CA PHE A 291 -19.84 17.79 -25.99
C PHE A 291 -19.97 18.68 -27.23
N GLN A 292 -19.32 18.33 -28.35
CA GLN A 292 -19.52 19.04 -29.63
C GLN A 292 -20.95 18.88 -30.13
N HIS A 293 -21.51 17.67 -30.04
CA HIS A 293 -22.89 17.42 -30.41
C HIS A 293 -23.89 18.23 -29.56
N GLN A 294 -23.63 18.38 -28.26
CA GLN A 294 -24.52 19.17 -27.39
C GLN A 294 -24.46 20.68 -27.67
N ARG A 295 -23.31 21.20 -28.11
CA ARG A 295 -23.10 22.64 -28.28
C ARG A 295 -23.43 23.16 -29.67
N ASN A 296 -23.40 22.32 -30.70
CA ASN A 296 -23.46 22.74 -32.11
C ASN A 296 -22.42 23.84 -32.45
N GLN A 297 -21.33 23.92 -31.68
CA GLN A 297 -20.25 24.90 -31.80
C GLN A 297 -18.94 24.28 -31.34
N TYR A 298 -17.84 24.61 -32.02
CA TYR A 298 -16.49 24.30 -31.57
C TYR A 298 -15.99 25.46 -30.71
N PRO A 299 -15.78 25.28 -29.40
CA PRO A 299 -15.07 26.27 -28.60
C PRO A 299 -13.63 26.42 -29.11
N SER A 300 -12.98 27.52 -28.73
CA SER A 300 -11.62 27.82 -29.18
C SER A 300 -10.56 26.88 -28.60
N GLN A 301 -10.81 26.30 -27.43
CA GLN A 301 -9.96 25.31 -26.77
C GLN A 301 -10.83 24.32 -26.00
N HIS A 302 -10.50 23.03 -26.04
CA HIS A 302 -11.16 21.97 -25.28
C HIS A 302 -10.44 21.65 -23.96
N ASN A 303 -11.15 21.72 -22.84
CA ASN A 303 -10.56 21.51 -21.51
C ASN A 303 -11.02 20.20 -20.87
N TYR A 304 -10.06 19.42 -20.40
CA TYR A 304 -10.26 18.11 -19.78
C TYR A 304 -9.70 18.11 -18.36
N CYS A 305 -10.46 17.57 -17.40
CA CYS A 305 -9.97 17.30 -16.06
C CYS A 305 -10.03 15.79 -15.79
N VAL A 306 -8.88 15.17 -15.51
CA VAL A 306 -8.77 13.72 -15.25
C VAL A 306 -8.47 13.50 -13.78
N LEU A 307 -9.45 12.96 -13.05
CA LEU A 307 -9.35 12.59 -11.65
C LEU A 307 -8.87 11.14 -11.56
N GLY A 308 -7.60 10.94 -11.20
CA GLY A 308 -6.90 9.65 -11.33
C GLY A 308 -6.17 9.59 -12.67
N PHE A 309 -5.11 10.38 -12.82
CA PHE A 309 -4.40 10.53 -14.09
C PHE A 309 -3.57 9.30 -14.48
N GLY A 310 -3.01 8.59 -13.50
CA GLY A 310 -2.13 7.48 -13.78
C GLY A 310 -0.87 7.86 -14.54
N ALA A 311 -0.48 6.99 -15.47
CA ALA A 311 0.63 7.25 -16.38
C ALA A 311 0.21 8.02 -17.65
N GLY A 312 -1.01 8.55 -17.71
CA GLY A 312 -1.49 9.37 -18.82
C GLY A 312 -2.07 8.60 -20.00
N SER A 313 -2.41 7.31 -19.85
CA SER A 313 -3.01 6.50 -20.93
C SER A 313 -4.29 7.13 -21.51
N ALA A 314 -5.07 7.86 -20.69
CA ALA A 314 -6.27 8.56 -21.15
C ALA A 314 -5.97 9.69 -22.16
N VAL A 315 -4.76 10.26 -22.16
CA VAL A 315 -4.37 11.36 -23.06
C VAL A 315 -4.29 10.87 -24.52
N LEU A 316 -3.83 9.64 -24.75
CA LEU A 316 -3.60 9.09 -26.09
C LEU A 316 -4.87 9.05 -26.97
N PRO A 317 -6.00 8.46 -26.52
CA PRO A 317 -7.25 8.47 -27.30
C PRO A 317 -7.88 9.88 -27.38
N ILE A 318 -7.74 10.71 -26.34
CA ILE A 318 -8.23 12.11 -26.38
C ILE A 318 -7.50 12.90 -27.47
N ALA A 319 -6.17 12.87 -27.47
CA ALA A 319 -5.34 13.55 -28.46
C ALA A 319 -5.64 13.09 -29.89
N THR A 320 -5.86 11.77 -30.08
CA THR A 320 -6.24 11.25 -31.40
C THR A 320 -7.59 11.81 -31.87
N ALA A 321 -8.57 11.90 -30.97
CA ALA A 321 -9.90 12.40 -31.31
C ALA A 321 -9.94 13.91 -31.52
N GLU A 322 -9.06 14.65 -30.83
CA GLU A 322 -8.92 16.09 -30.99
C GLU A 322 -8.20 16.49 -32.29
N GLY A 323 -7.21 15.70 -32.73
CA GLY A 323 -6.43 16.01 -33.91
C GLY A 323 -5.72 17.37 -33.76
N ASP A 324 -6.00 18.30 -34.68
CA ASP A 324 -5.38 19.63 -34.73
C ASP A 324 -6.09 20.69 -33.87
N ASN A 325 -7.14 20.31 -33.12
CA ASN A 325 -7.82 21.26 -32.22
C ASN A 325 -6.88 21.72 -31.10
N ASP A 326 -7.16 22.89 -30.52
CA ASP A 326 -6.52 23.30 -29.27
C ASP A 326 -7.22 22.59 -28.12
N TRP A 327 -6.47 21.85 -27.31
CA TRP A 327 -6.98 21.11 -26.16
C TRP A 327 -5.98 21.13 -25.01
N HIS A 328 -6.48 20.96 -23.80
CA HIS A 328 -5.67 20.93 -22.60
C HIS A 328 -6.23 19.94 -21.58
N VAL A 329 -5.34 19.14 -20.97
CA VAL A 329 -5.66 18.15 -19.94
C VAL A 329 -5.00 18.54 -18.63
N VAL A 330 -5.81 18.66 -17.58
CA VAL A 330 -5.34 18.71 -16.20
C VAL A 330 -5.51 17.32 -15.59
N GLY A 331 -4.39 16.65 -15.34
CA GLY A 331 -4.32 15.35 -14.66
C GLY A 331 -4.11 15.50 -13.16
N ILE A 332 -4.92 14.82 -12.35
CA ILE A 332 -4.75 14.77 -10.89
C ILE A 332 -4.37 13.35 -10.46
N GLU A 333 -3.24 13.20 -9.76
CA GLU A 333 -2.74 11.92 -9.27
C GLU A 333 -2.43 11.96 -7.77
N LEU A 334 -2.89 10.93 -7.04
CA LEU A 334 -2.72 10.83 -5.60
C LEU A 334 -1.29 10.40 -5.24
N ASP A 335 -0.74 9.44 -6.00
CA ASP A 335 0.57 8.87 -5.73
C ASP A 335 1.63 9.47 -6.68
N PRO A 336 2.51 10.38 -6.21
CA PRO A 336 3.50 11.01 -7.08
C PRO A 336 4.49 10.04 -7.71
N MET A 337 4.60 8.82 -7.18
CA MET A 337 5.45 7.81 -7.79
C MET A 337 4.87 7.21 -9.06
N VAL A 338 3.55 7.29 -9.25
CA VAL A 338 2.89 6.88 -10.49
C VAL A 338 3.33 7.78 -11.63
N THR A 339 3.29 9.10 -11.44
CA THR A 339 3.69 10.07 -12.48
C THR A 339 5.20 10.03 -12.73
N GLN A 340 6.02 9.85 -11.70
CA GLN A 340 7.47 9.74 -11.86
C GLN A 340 7.86 8.45 -12.62
N LEU A 341 7.22 7.31 -12.34
CA LEU A 341 7.45 6.08 -13.11
C LEU A 341 6.97 6.23 -14.55
N ALA A 342 5.86 6.95 -14.76
CA ALA A 342 5.36 7.26 -16.10
C ALA A 342 6.37 8.09 -16.91
N GLU A 343 6.90 9.17 -16.34
CA GLU A 343 7.92 10.00 -17.01
C GLU A 343 9.19 9.20 -17.35
N GLN A 344 9.58 8.26 -16.49
CA GLN A 344 10.81 7.48 -16.66
C GLN A 344 10.66 6.33 -17.65
N HIS A 345 9.53 5.62 -17.60
CA HIS A 345 9.35 4.34 -18.30
C HIS A 345 8.20 4.32 -19.30
N MET A 346 7.29 5.27 -19.24
CA MET A 346 6.09 5.32 -20.10
C MET A 346 5.84 6.75 -20.62
N PRO A 347 6.87 7.44 -21.17
CA PRO A 347 6.77 8.87 -21.45
C PRO A 347 5.76 9.15 -22.56
N LEU A 348 4.95 10.20 -22.37
CA LEU A 348 4.21 10.83 -23.45
C LEU A 348 5.18 11.57 -24.38
N SER A 349 4.86 11.65 -25.67
CA SER A 349 5.67 12.39 -26.62
C SER A 349 5.71 13.89 -26.26
N PRO A 350 6.79 14.62 -26.60
CA PRO A 350 6.89 16.05 -26.29
C PRO A 350 5.74 16.88 -26.88
N SER A 351 5.20 16.47 -28.03
CA SER A 351 4.03 17.08 -28.64
C SER A 351 2.80 16.98 -27.74
N LEU A 352 2.56 15.83 -27.12
CA LEU A 352 1.44 15.61 -26.19
C LEU A 352 1.67 16.29 -24.84
N THR A 353 2.87 16.23 -24.28
CA THR A 353 3.18 16.78 -22.95
C THR A 353 2.91 18.29 -22.86
N ASN A 354 3.01 19.03 -23.98
CA ASN A 354 2.68 20.45 -24.02
C ASN A 354 1.20 20.77 -23.76
N HIS A 355 0.32 19.77 -23.90
CA HIS A 355 -1.11 19.89 -23.65
C HIS A 355 -1.52 19.40 -22.25
N VAL A 356 -0.59 18.90 -21.44
CA VAL A 356 -0.92 18.19 -20.19
C VAL A 356 -0.22 18.83 -19.00
N ASP A 357 -1.01 19.28 -18.02
CA ASP A 357 -0.53 19.65 -16.69
C ASP A 357 -0.90 18.57 -15.68
N VAL A 358 0.08 18.02 -14.97
CA VAL A 358 -0.13 16.97 -13.98
C VAL A 358 0.14 17.48 -12.57
N TYR A 359 -0.87 17.40 -11.71
CA TYR A 359 -0.76 17.68 -10.29
C TYR A 359 -0.73 16.37 -9.51
N SER A 360 0.43 16.05 -8.95
CA SER A 360 0.64 14.85 -8.16
C SER A 360 0.62 15.11 -6.64
N ALA A 361 0.55 14.05 -5.84
CA ALA A 361 0.50 14.11 -4.37
C ALA A 361 -0.72 14.86 -3.81
N VAL A 362 -1.85 14.82 -4.52
CA VAL A 362 -3.09 15.48 -4.11
C VAL A 362 -4.30 14.56 -4.28
N ASP A 363 -5.21 14.61 -3.32
CA ASP A 363 -6.47 13.89 -3.37
C ASP A 363 -7.39 14.49 -4.45
N ALA A 364 -7.90 13.65 -5.36
CA ALA A 364 -8.70 14.09 -6.50
C ALA A 364 -10.00 14.80 -6.10
N ARG A 365 -10.64 14.39 -5.01
CA ARG A 365 -11.86 15.03 -4.49
C ARG A 365 -11.54 16.43 -3.97
N ALA A 366 -10.40 16.60 -3.29
CA ALA A 366 -9.94 17.89 -2.83
C ALA A 366 -9.49 18.78 -4.00
N ALA A 367 -8.75 18.24 -4.98
CA ALA A 367 -8.24 18.95 -6.14
C ALA A 367 -9.35 19.50 -7.04
N LEU A 368 -10.44 18.75 -7.22
CA LEU A 368 -11.59 19.16 -8.05
C LEU A 368 -12.09 20.58 -7.71
N ARG A 369 -11.99 21.01 -6.44
CA ARG A 369 -12.39 22.35 -5.98
C ARG A 369 -11.56 23.47 -6.59
N PHE A 370 -10.32 23.17 -6.91
CA PHE A 370 -9.32 24.09 -7.44
C PHE A 370 -9.12 23.94 -8.95
N CYS A 371 -9.69 22.90 -9.57
CA CYS A 371 -9.78 22.83 -11.02
C CYS A 371 -10.60 24.01 -11.55
N ASP A 372 -10.20 24.54 -12.70
CA ASP A 372 -10.89 25.65 -13.34
C ASP A 372 -12.34 25.26 -13.69
N ASP A 373 -13.23 26.24 -13.63
CA ASP A 373 -14.59 26.08 -14.14
C ASP A 373 -14.56 26.01 -15.69
N GLN A 374 -15.67 25.59 -16.29
CA GLN A 374 -15.82 25.43 -17.75
C GLN A 374 -15.06 24.25 -18.38
N GLN A 375 -14.96 23.13 -17.67
CA GLN A 375 -14.43 21.88 -18.20
C GLN A 375 -15.38 21.27 -19.24
N ASP A 376 -14.85 20.88 -20.40
CA ASP A 376 -15.64 20.24 -21.46
C ASP A 376 -15.85 18.76 -21.19
N ALA A 377 -14.85 18.13 -20.57
CA ALA A 377 -15.02 16.82 -19.96
C ALA A 377 -14.33 16.72 -18.60
N VAL A 378 -15.01 16.07 -17.65
CA VAL A 378 -14.40 15.60 -16.40
C VAL A 378 -14.40 14.08 -16.42
N ILE A 379 -13.22 13.48 -16.42
CA ILE A 379 -12.99 12.03 -16.43
C ILE A 379 -12.69 11.59 -15.00
N ILE A 380 -13.43 10.59 -14.54
CA ILE A 380 -13.25 9.99 -13.23
C ILE A 380 -12.71 8.58 -13.44
N ASP A 381 -11.41 8.44 -13.18
CA ASP A 381 -10.63 7.21 -13.32
C ASP A 381 -9.80 6.97 -12.05
N ALA A 382 -10.42 7.20 -10.90
CA ALA A 382 -9.80 7.10 -9.58
C ALA A 382 -10.32 5.89 -8.82
N TYR A 383 -9.40 5.10 -8.28
CA TYR A 383 -9.72 3.89 -7.53
C TYR A 383 -9.08 3.90 -6.15
N SER A 384 -9.84 3.47 -5.16
CA SER A 384 -9.32 3.01 -3.88
C SER A 384 -9.08 1.51 -3.97
N ARG A 385 -7.88 1.05 -3.60
CA ARG A 385 -7.58 -0.39 -3.49
C ARG A 385 -7.83 -1.16 -4.80
N GLN A 386 -7.55 -0.52 -5.94
CA GLN A 386 -7.54 -1.05 -7.31
C GLN A 386 -8.88 -1.26 -8.03
N PHE A 387 -9.94 -1.61 -7.33
CA PHE A 387 -11.20 -2.01 -7.99
C PHE A 387 -12.44 -1.30 -7.44
N GLU A 388 -12.30 -0.49 -6.39
CA GLU A 388 -13.43 0.24 -5.81
C GLU A 388 -13.31 1.74 -6.09
N VAL A 389 -14.36 2.34 -6.64
CA VAL A 389 -14.49 3.79 -6.66
C VAL A 389 -14.45 4.33 -5.22
N PRO A 390 -13.63 5.34 -4.91
CA PRO A 390 -13.61 5.94 -3.58
C PRO A 390 -15.00 6.40 -3.16
N LEU A 391 -15.48 5.99 -1.97
CA LEU A 391 -16.85 6.28 -1.52
C LEU A 391 -17.19 7.77 -1.58
N HIS A 392 -16.22 8.64 -1.27
CA HIS A 392 -16.41 10.09 -1.27
C HIS A 392 -16.52 10.70 -2.69
N MET A 393 -16.20 9.93 -3.74
CA MET A 393 -16.40 10.23 -5.17
C MET A 393 -17.63 9.52 -5.75
N ALA A 394 -18.38 8.77 -4.94
CA ALA A 394 -19.63 8.11 -5.34
C ALA A 394 -20.86 8.72 -4.65
N THR A 395 -20.81 10.01 -4.30
CA THR A 395 -21.86 10.74 -3.55
C THR A 395 -22.59 11.74 -4.43
N SER A 396 -23.84 12.06 -4.07
CA SER A 396 -24.64 13.09 -4.76
C SER A 396 -23.97 14.47 -4.74
N GLU A 397 -23.25 14.76 -3.67
CA GLU A 397 -22.48 15.96 -3.43
C GLU A 397 -21.28 16.04 -4.38
N PHE A 398 -20.60 14.92 -4.62
CA PHE A 398 -19.52 14.85 -5.60
C PHE A 398 -20.04 15.12 -7.02
N PHE A 399 -21.11 14.44 -7.43
CA PHE A 399 -21.68 14.66 -8.77
C PHE A 399 -22.20 16.09 -8.96
N SER A 400 -22.77 16.68 -7.90
CA SER A 400 -23.20 18.08 -7.92
C SER A 400 -22.02 19.03 -8.12
N GLU A 401 -20.89 18.75 -7.48
CA GLU A 401 -19.66 19.55 -7.59
C GLU A 401 -19.01 19.41 -8.97
N VAL A 402 -18.91 18.20 -9.52
CA VAL A 402 -18.46 17.97 -10.90
C VAL A 402 -19.33 18.75 -11.88
N ARG A 403 -20.65 18.73 -11.71
CA ARG A 403 -21.58 19.49 -12.55
C ARG A 403 -21.32 21.00 -12.51
N THR A 404 -20.86 21.56 -11.38
CA THR A 404 -20.52 22.98 -11.30
C THR A 404 -19.25 23.34 -12.06
N LYS A 405 -18.36 22.36 -12.29
CA LYS A 405 -17.12 22.53 -13.05
C LYS A 405 -17.32 22.40 -14.56
N LEU A 406 -18.34 21.66 -15.00
CA LEU A 406 -18.63 21.49 -16.42
C LEU A 406 -19.13 22.78 -17.08
N SER A 407 -18.64 23.05 -18.29
CA SER A 407 -19.21 24.06 -19.18
C SER A 407 -20.56 23.59 -19.73
N HIS A 408 -21.31 24.50 -20.38
CA HIS A 408 -22.62 24.16 -20.96
C HIS A 408 -22.48 23.02 -21.98
N GLY A 409 -23.17 21.90 -21.75
CA GLY A 409 -23.09 20.72 -22.62
C GLY A 409 -21.79 19.92 -22.49
N GLY A 410 -20.93 20.28 -21.52
CA GLY A 410 -19.81 19.44 -21.10
C GLY A 410 -20.29 18.14 -20.48
N VAL A 411 -19.42 17.13 -20.48
CA VAL A 411 -19.75 15.76 -20.10
C VAL A 411 -18.90 15.24 -18.95
N MET A 412 -19.49 14.39 -18.12
CA MET A 412 -18.76 13.62 -17.13
C MET A 412 -18.60 12.19 -17.64
N CYS A 413 -17.37 11.68 -17.63
CA CYS A 413 -17.06 10.29 -17.91
C CYS A 413 -16.66 9.58 -16.61
N PHE A 414 -17.18 8.38 -16.37
CA PHE A 414 -16.89 7.62 -15.17
C PHE A 414 -16.55 6.19 -15.56
N ASN A 415 -15.32 5.78 -15.27
CA ASN A 415 -14.90 4.38 -15.33
C ASN A 415 -15.53 3.59 -14.15
N LEU A 416 -16.36 2.58 -14.44
CA LEU A 416 -17.19 1.86 -13.47
C LEU A 416 -17.11 0.35 -13.61
#